data_AF-A0A4V0K6D6-F1
#
_entry.id   AF-A0A4V0K6D6-F1
#
_cell.length_a   1.000
_cell.length_b   1.000
_cell.length_c   1.000
_cell.angle_alpha   90.00
_cell.angle_beta   90.00
_cell.angle_gamma   90.00
#
_symmetry.space_group_name_H-M   'P 1'
#
loop_
_entity.id
_entity.type
_entity.pdbx_description
1 polymer ?
#
loop_
_entity_poly.entity_id
_entity_poly.type
_entity_poly.pdbx_seq_one_letter_code
_entity_poly.pdbx_strand_id
1 'polypeptide(L)'
;MNKTYIKVALALLSLAGYMQNVIFASEAVANDCTNTSPICHMPLSLYEQYKDEVYDDVDEGLAAVYYAHDAKNLLLKLSEADVQDYSTYSTENGNKIYTKKIGNVDIGRLDFTIPSSSKYPTVFRQYWDFKYDKNTDEKIINGKVVRLYCKNTALFEKHNPDPNYKPLTKVYTLGSRIYLREMTVIVCPSRTLNYDGEINQKIELKEVYENQKSIETGIDPEEALNKLGDNLSGFVIRKGDDDQVHVTYINAIYDTGNSTEFAHNKRERDLAYTNILNLAQHILSDE
;
A
#
# COMPACT_ATOMS: atom_id res chain seq x y z
N MET A 1 32.48 -4.49 -12.07
CA MET A 1 31.12 -4.04 -12.46
C MET A 1 31.04 -2.54 -12.25
N ASN A 2 30.81 -1.75 -13.30
CA ASN A 2 30.89 -0.29 -13.21
C ASN A 2 29.68 0.26 -12.43
N LYS A 3 29.94 0.96 -11.31
CA LYS A 3 28.89 1.52 -10.42
C LYS A 3 27.91 2.42 -11.20
N THR A 4 28.39 3.11 -12.23
CA THR A 4 27.56 3.97 -13.08
C THR A 4 26.59 3.16 -13.93
N TYR A 5 27.01 2.01 -14.47
CA TYR A 5 26.18 1.16 -15.31
C TYR A 5 25.03 0.52 -14.51
N ILE A 6 25.29 0.15 -13.25
CA ILE A 6 24.28 -0.39 -12.33
C ILE A 6 23.21 0.66 -12.01
N LYS A 7 23.63 1.91 -11.73
CA LYS A 7 22.70 3.02 -11.48
C LYS A 7 21.82 3.32 -12.70
N VAL A 8 22.40 3.34 -13.89
CA VAL A 8 21.65 3.57 -15.14
C VAL A 8 20.69 2.42 -15.44
N ALA A 9 21.12 1.17 -15.25
CA ALA A 9 20.24 0.01 -15.43
C ALA A 9 19.09 -0.04 -14.41
N LEU A 10 19.37 0.31 -13.14
CA LEU A 10 18.35 0.41 -12.09
C LEU A 10 17.35 1.53 -12.36
N ALA A 11 17.81 2.69 -12.87
CA ALA A 11 16.96 3.80 -13.27
C ALA A 11 16.07 3.45 -14.47
N LEU A 12 16.59 2.69 -15.45
CA LEU A 12 15.80 2.23 -16.59
C LEU A 12 14.82 1.12 -16.22
N LEU A 13 15.19 0.21 -15.33
CA LEU A 13 14.29 -0.82 -14.79
C LEU A 13 13.20 -0.23 -13.90
N SER A 14 13.51 0.82 -13.14
CA SER A 14 12.51 1.53 -12.34
C SER A 14 11.59 2.38 -13.22
N LEU A 15 12.10 3.02 -14.28
CA LEU A 15 11.24 3.62 -15.31
C LEU A 15 10.34 2.56 -15.97
N ALA A 16 10.89 1.41 -16.34
CA ALA A 16 10.12 0.33 -16.95
C ALA A 16 9.09 -0.28 -15.99
N GLY A 17 9.40 -0.43 -14.70
CA GLY A 17 8.44 -0.86 -13.67
C GLY A 17 7.37 0.19 -13.39
N TYR A 18 7.75 1.46 -13.34
CA TYR A 18 6.86 2.63 -13.28
C TYR A 18 5.90 2.65 -14.48
N MET A 19 6.42 2.41 -15.68
CA MET A 19 5.67 2.29 -16.93
C MET A 19 4.84 1.00 -17.04
N GLN A 20 5.30 -0.14 -16.51
CA GLN A 20 4.54 -1.42 -16.52
C GLN A 20 3.38 -1.40 -15.53
N ASN A 21 3.53 -0.77 -14.36
CA ASN A 21 2.43 -0.40 -13.49
C ASN A 21 1.39 0.44 -14.26
N VAL A 22 1.88 1.26 -15.18
CA VAL A 22 1.10 2.16 -16.03
C VAL A 22 0.41 1.45 -17.23
N ILE A 23 0.95 0.36 -17.79
CA ILE A 23 0.52 -0.20 -19.10
C ILE A 23 -0.54 -1.32 -19.02
N PHE A 24 -0.72 -2.03 -17.91
CA PHE A 24 -1.46 -3.32 -17.96
C PHE A 24 -3.00 -3.31 -18.13
N ALA A 25 -3.69 -2.15 -18.31
CA ALA A 25 -5.14 -2.12 -18.63
C ALA A 25 -5.70 -0.71 -18.94
N SER A 26 -5.25 0.01 -19.97
CA SER A 26 -5.98 1.21 -20.41
C SER A 26 -5.89 1.45 -21.92
N GLU A 27 -7.02 1.82 -22.52
CA GLU A 27 -7.05 2.58 -23.76
C GLU A 27 -6.32 3.91 -23.49
N ALA A 28 -5.27 4.19 -24.28
CA ALA A 28 -4.53 5.43 -24.19
C ALA A 28 -5.44 6.59 -24.63
N VAL A 29 -5.55 7.65 -23.83
CA VAL A 29 -6.18 8.88 -24.32
C VAL A 29 -5.11 9.70 -25.02
N ALA A 30 -5.39 10.02 -26.28
CA ALA A 30 -4.67 10.99 -27.06
C ALA A 30 -4.86 12.39 -26.45
N ASN A 31 -3.81 12.88 -25.80
CA ASN A 31 -3.49 14.30 -25.79
C ASN A 31 -1.99 14.42 -26.01
N ASP A 32 -1.58 15.56 -26.55
CA ASP A 32 -0.26 15.94 -27.08
C ASP A 32 0.87 15.90 -26.03
N CYS A 33 1.02 14.76 -25.38
CA CYS A 33 1.95 14.50 -24.31
C CYS A 33 3.05 13.58 -24.82
N THR A 34 4.29 13.85 -24.42
CA THR A 34 5.39 12.93 -24.69
C THR A 34 5.14 11.60 -23.96
N ASN A 35 5.46 10.48 -24.61
CA ASN A 35 5.24 9.09 -24.13
C ASN A 35 5.92 8.74 -22.77
N THR A 36 6.49 9.72 -22.07
CA THR A 36 7.26 9.56 -20.84
C THR A 36 6.50 10.00 -19.59
N SER A 37 5.37 10.71 -19.71
CA SER A 37 4.63 11.17 -18.52
C SER A 37 3.66 10.09 -17.99
N PRO A 38 3.70 9.76 -16.69
CA PRO A 38 2.73 8.86 -16.02
C PRO A 38 1.27 9.29 -16.16
N ILE A 39 1.02 10.60 -16.31
CA ILE A 39 -0.33 11.18 -16.42
C ILE A 39 -1.03 10.65 -17.67
N CYS A 40 -0.29 10.46 -18.76
CA CYS A 40 -0.80 10.07 -20.08
C CYS A 40 -1.51 8.71 -20.09
N HIS A 41 -1.26 7.89 -19.08
CA HIS A 41 -1.80 6.53 -19.01
C HIS A 41 -2.77 6.33 -17.85
N MET A 42 -3.10 7.43 -17.16
CA MET A 42 -4.12 7.41 -16.12
C MET A 42 -5.51 7.30 -16.74
N PRO A 43 -6.44 6.51 -16.16
CA PRO A 43 -7.83 6.53 -16.59
C PRO A 43 -8.41 7.96 -16.46
N LEU A 44 -9.10 8.44 -17.49
CA LEU A 44 -9.67 9.80 -17.50
C LEU A 44 -10.52 10.11 -16.26
N SER A 45 -11.31 9.13 -15.80
CA SER A 45 -12.13 9.29 -14.60
C SER A 45 -11.32 9.51 -13.32
N LEU A 46 -10.14 8.91 -13.21
CA LEU A 46 -9.25 9.12 -12.08
C LEU A 46 -8.52 10.45 -12.19
N TYR A 47 -8.08 10.81 -13.40
CA TYR A 47 -7.44 12.10 -13.66
C TYR A 47 -8.38 13.26 -13.33
N GLU A 48 -9.61 13.27 -13.88
CA GLU A 48 -10.58 14.33 -13.62
C GLU A 48 -10.93 14.47 -12.13
N GLN A 49 -10.98 13.34 -11.40
CA GLN A 49 -11.28 13.33 -9.97
C GLN A 49 -10.15 13.93 -9.12
N TYR A 50 -8.89 13.79 -9.55
CA TYR A 50 -7.71 14.15 -8.76
C TYR A 50 -6.77 15.14 -9.48
N LYS A 51 -7.29 15.89 -10.45
CA LYS A 51 -6.49 16.74 -11.34
C LYS A 51 -5.65 17.77 -10.57
N ASP A 52 -6.14 18.23 -9.43
CA ASP A 52 -5.48 19.24 -8.60
C ASP A 52 -4.38 18.61 -7.71
N GLU A 53 -4.43 17.29 -7.49
CA GLU A 53 -3.45 16.50 -6.74
C GLU A 53 -2.41 15.81 -7.64
N VAL A 54 -2.60 15.79 -8.96
CA VAL A 54 -1.64 15.21 -9.90
C VAL A 54 -0.28 15.93 -9.79
N TYR A 55 0.79 15.14 -9.68
CA TYR A 55 2.15 15.66 -9.57
C TYR A 55 3.10 14.93 -10.54
N ASP A 56 3.55 15.62 -11.58
CA ASP A 56 4.31 15.06 -12.72
C ASP A 56 5.84 15.22 -12.59
N ASP A 57 6.37 15.23 -11.37
CA ASP A 57 7.81 15.18 -11.19
C ASP A 57 8.30 13.74 -11.21
N VAL A 58 9.06 13.40 -12.25
CA VAL A 58 9.56 12.03 -12.48
C VAL A 58 10.51 11.58 -11.37
N ASP A 59 11.34 12.49 -10.86
CA ASP A 59 12.34 12.17 -9.84
C ASP A 59 11.68 11.87 -8.48
N GLU A 60 10.72 12.70 -8.07
CA GLU A 60 9.92 12.47 -6.87
C GLU A 60 9.03 11.24 -7.02
N GLY A 61 8.38 11.06 -8.16
CA GLY A 61 7.57 9.87 -8.44
C GLY A 61 8.40 8.59 -8.34
N LEU A 62 9.65 8.62 -8.80
CA LEU A 62 10.59 7.51 -8.68
C LEU A 62 10.98 7.23 -7.22
N ALA A 63 11.27 8.29 -6.45
CA ALA A 63 11.59 8.17 -5.03
C ALA A 63 10.42 7.58 -4.23
N ALA A 64 9.18 8.00 -4.51
CA ALA A 64 7.97 7.45 -3.92
C ALA A 64 7.81 5.95 -4.24
N VAL A 65 8.06 5.55 -5.50
CA VAL A 65 7.98 4.14 -5.90
C VAL A 65 9.06 3.29 -5.24
N TYR A 66 10.29 3.78 -5.11
CA TYR A 66 11.34 3.06 -4.38
C TYR A 66 10.97 2.87 -2.90
N TYR A 67 10.45 3.92 -2.26
CA TYR A 67 9.94 3.84 -0.89
C TYR A 67 8.84 2.77 -0.73
N ALA A 68 7.88 2.72 -1.66
CA ALA A 68 6.86 1.67 -1.67
C ALA A 68 7.43 0.27 -1.96
N HIS A 69 8.45 0.16 -2.82
CA HIS A 69 9.08 -1.11 -3.18
C HIS A 69 9.78 -1.77 -1.99
N ASP A 70 10.39 -0.99 -1.11
CA ASP A 70 11.00 -1.50 0.13
C ASP A 70 9.93 -2.11 1.04
N ALA A 71 8.81 -1.41 1.25
CA ALA A 71 7.67 -1.91 2.02
C ALA A 71 7.10 -3.20 1.41
N LYS A 72 6.94 -3.22 0.08
CA LYS A 72 6.49 -4.39 -0.69
C LYS A 72 7.43 -5.59 -0.49
N ASN A 73 8.74 -5.40 -0.50
CA ASN A 73 9.71 -6.50 -0.29
C ASN A 73 9.53 -7.13 1.09
N LEU A 74 9.31 -6.32 2.12
CA LEU A 74 9.09 -6.82 3.48
C LEU A 74 7.74 -7.53 3.61
N LEU A 75 6.66 -6.96 3.05
CA LEU A 75 5.33 -7.58 3.02
C LEU A 75 5.35 -8.96 2.37
N LEU A 76 6.06 -9.11 1.24
CA LEU A 76 6.22 -10.40 0.57
C LEU A 76 6.86 -11.45 1.49
N LYS A 77 7.99 -11.11 2.10
CA LYS A 77 8.69 -12.03 3.02
C LYS A 77 7.84 -12.37 4.24
N LEU A 78 7.14 -11.40 4.83
CA LEU A 78 6.22 -11.63 5.94
C LEU A 78 5.04 -12.53 5.54
N SER A 79 4.56 -12.44 4.30
CA SER A 79 3.48 -13.32 3.80
C SER A 79 3.94 -14.77 3.59
N GLU A 80 5.23 -14.98 3.37
CA GLU A 80 5.87 -16.28 3.16
C GLU A 80 6.43 -16.87 4.46
N ALA A 81 6.57 -16.04 5.50
CA ALA A 81 6.99 -16.47 6.82
C ALA A 81 5.99 -17.47 7.41
N ASP A 82 6.54 -18.44 8.14
CA ASP A 82 5.76 -19.43 8.86
C ASP A 82 5.00 -18.80 10.02
N VAL A 83 3.84 -19.36 10.34
CA VAL A 83 2.91 -18.84 11.35
C VAL A 83 2.76 -19.78 12.55
N GLN A 84 3.61 -20.81 12.69
CA GLN A 84 3.50 -21.81 13.76
C GLN A 84 3.58 -21.21 15.17
N ASP A 85 4.36 -20.15 15.34
CA ASP A 85 4.52 -19.46 16.63
C ASP A 85 3.58 -18.25 16.79
N TYR A 86 2.64 -18.06 15.86
CA TYR A 86 1.58 -17.05 15.98
C TYR A 86 0.41 -17.61 16.79
N SER A 87 -0.21 -16.74 17.57
CA SER A 87 -1.53 -17.01 18.12
C SER A 87 -2.57 -16.94 17.01
N THR A 88 -3.38 -18.00 16.88
CA THR A 88 -4.35 -18.14 15.78
C THR A 88 -5.78 -18.05 16.30
N TYR A 89 -6.60 -17.26 15.63
CA TYR A 89 -8.06 -17.18 15.83
C TYR A 89 -8.75 -17.43 14.48
N SER A 90 -9.90 -18.09 14.50
CA SER A 90 -10.74 -18.28 13.32
C SER A 90 -11.98 -17.40 13.43
N THR A 91 -12.25 -16.64 12.38
CA THR A 91 -13.51 -15.90 12.23
C THR A 91 -14.69 -16.86 12.14
N GLU A 92 -15.92 -16.37 12.32
CA GLU A 92 -17.15 -17.19 12.18
C GLU A 92 -17.24 -17.88 10.81
N ASN A 93 -16.69 -17.26 9.77
CA ASN A 93 -16.65 -17.77 8.40
C ASN A 93 -15.43 -18.66 8.11
N GLY A 94 -14.64 -19.03 9.12
CA GLY A 94 -13.49 -19.92 8.99
C GLY A 94 -12.19 -19.27 8.50
N ASN A 95 -12.18 -17.95 8.22
CA ASN A 95 -10.95 -17.23 7.87
C ASN A 95 -9.99 -17.19 9.06
N LYS A 96 -8.68 -17.27 8.79
CA LYS A 96 -7.66 -17.35 9.84
C LYS A 96 -7.00 -16.00 10.06
N ILE A 97 -6.99 -15.59 11.33
CA ILE A 97 -6.24 -14.43 11.81
C ILE A 97 -5.11 -14.92 12.69
N TYR A 98 -3.92 -14.46 12.38
CA TYR A 98 -2.69 -14.72 13.10
C TYR A 98 -2.22 -13.45 13.77
N THR A 99 -1.77 -13.58 15.02
CA THR A 99 -1.21 -12.47 15.78
C THR A 99 0.07 -12.87 16.48
N LYS A 100 1.05 -11.98 16.49
CA LYS A 100 2.33 -12.18 17.18
C LYS A 100 2.89 -10.85 17.63
N LYS A 101 3.43 -10.83 18.85
CA LYS A 101 4.17 -9.66 19.35
C LYS A 101 5.67 -9.96 19.31
N ILE A 102 6.42 -9.11 18.64
CA ILE A 102 7.89 -9.15 18.61
C ILE A 102 8.42 -7.79 19.04
N GLY A 103 9.20 -7.74 20.12
CA GLY A 103 9.64 -6.46 20.69
C GLY A 103 8.46 -5.50 20.90
N ASN A 104 8.51 -4.36 20.19
CA ASN A 104 7.48 -3.31 20.21
C ASN A 104 6.47 -3.40 19.06
N VAL A 105 6.53 -4.44 18.22
CA VAL A 105 5.62 -4.62 17.09
C VAL A 105 4.55 -5.66 17.43
N ASP A 106 3.29 -5.31 17.21
CA ASP A 106 2.15 -6.22 17.23
C ASP A 106 1.74 -6.52 15.77
N ILE A 107 2.12 -7.70 15.30
CA ILE A 107 1.85 -8.19 13.94
C ILE A 107 0.46 -8.81 13.93
N GLY A 108 -0.38 -8.34 13.01
CA GLY A 108 -1.60 -9.01 12.60
C GLY A 108 -1.49 -9.49 11.16
N ARG A 109 -2.00 -10.69 10.89
CA ARG A 109 -2.11 -11.28 9.55
C ARG A 109 -3.47 -11.93 9.37
N LEU A 110 -4.12 -11.67 8.26
CA LEU A 110 -5.39 -12.26 7.85
C LEU A 110 -5.17 -13.02 6.55
N ASP A 111 -5.43 -14.32 6.55
CA ASP A 111 -5.35 -15.18 5.38
C ASP A 111 -6.73 -15.74 5.02
N PHE A 112 -7.08 -15.65 3.73
CA PHE A 112 -8.31 -16.20 3.19
C PHE A 112 -8.19 -16.42 1.67
N THR A 113 -9.17 -17.15 1.12
CA THR A 113 -9.24 -17.48 -0.30
C THR A 113 -10.56 -17.00 -0.87
N ILE A 114 -10.52 -16.48 -2.10
CA ILE A 114 -11.72 -16.14 -2.88
C ILE A 114 -11.81 -17.16 -4.03
N PRO A 115 -12.90 -17.95 -4.11
CA PRO A 115 -13.13 -18.89 -5.21
C PRO A 115 -13.11 -18.23 -6.60
N SER A 116 -12.59 -18.98 -7.57
CA SER A 116 -12.34 -18.59 -8.96
C SER A 116 -11.17 -17.64 -9.14
N SER A 117 -10.11 -18.14 -9.76
CA SER A 117 -8.92 -17.36 -10.14
C SER A 117 -9.24 -16.24 -11.13
N SER A 118 -10.40 -16.31 -11.82
CA SER A 118 -10.88 -15.24 -12.71
C SER A 118 -11.22 -13.95 -11.95
N LYS A 119 -11.50 -14.03 -10.64
CA LYS A 119 -11.80 -12.87 -9.79
C LYS A 119 -10.55 -12.07 -9.43
N TYR A 120 -9.34 -12.59 -9.71
CA TYR A 120 -8.07 -11.94 -9.39
C TYR A 120 -8.01 -10.43 -9.77
N PRO A 121 -8.41 -10.02 -10.99
CA PRO A 121 -8.45 -8.60 -11.36
C PRO A 121 -9.44 -7.78 -10.55
N THR A 122 -10.59 -8.35 -10.19
CA THR A 122 -11.60 -7.67 -9.38
C THR A 122 -11.09 -7.43 -7.97
N VAL A 123 -10.45 -8.43 -7.35
CA VAL A 123 -9.93 -8.36 -5.99
C VAL A 123 -8.92 -7.22 -5.82
N PHE A 124 -7.85 -7.19 -6.63
CA PHE A 124 -6.86 -6.12 -6.48
C PHE A 124 -7.38 -4.74 -6.91
N ARG A 125 -8.44 -4.65 -7.72
CA ARG A 125 -9.06 -3.38 -8.11
C ARG A 125 -9.93 -2.82 -7.00
N GLN A 126 -10.75 -3.65 -6.37
CA GLN A 126 -11.60 -3.23 -5.27
C GLN A 126 -10.78 -2.94 -4.00
N TYR A 127 -9.68 -3.68 -3.77
CA TYR A 127 -8.84 -3.44 -2.59
C TYR A 127 -7.92 -2.21 -2.74
N TRP A 128 -7.60 -1.84 -3.99
CA TRP A 128 -6.95 -0.57 -4.33
C TRP A 128 -7.99 0.46 -4.79
N ASP A 129 -9.03 0.66 -3.99
CA ASP A 129 -10.01 1.71 -4.20
C ASP A 129 -9.86 2.80 -3.15
N PHE A 130 -9.37 3.95 -3.59
CA PHE A 130 -9.18 5.14 -2.78
C PHE A 130 -10.04 6.33 -3.28
N LYS A 131 -10.98 6.06 -4.21
CA LYS A 131 -11.84 7.11 -4.78
C LYS A 131 -12.64 7.78 -3.68
N TYR A 132 -12.63 9.10 -3.60
CA TYR A 132 -13.15 9.84 -2.44
C TYR A 132 -14.69 9.76 -2.30
N ASP A 133 -15.41 9.56 -3.40
CA ASP A 133 -16.86 9.68 -3.56
C ASP A 133 -17.72 8.51 -3.03
N LYS A 134 -17.12 7.37 -2.65
CA LYS A 134 -17.87 6.29 -1.97
C LYS A 134 -17.90 6.46 -0.45
N ASN A 135 -18.87 5.83 0.22
CA ASN A 135 -18.95 5.79 1.69
C ASN A 135 -17.63 5.25 2.29
N THR A 136 -17.17 5.84 3.39
CA THR A 136 -15.94 5.44 4.08
C THR A 136 -15.98 4.01 4.59
N ASP A 137 -17.17 3.51 4.89
CA ASP A 137 -17.41 2.20 5.51
C ASP A 137 -17.27 1.04 4.50
N GLU A 138 -17.18 1.36 3.20
CA GLU A 138 -17.02 0.38 2.12
C GLU A 138 -15.57 0.28 1.62
N LYS A 139 -14.64 1.05 2.21
CA LYS A 139 -13.26 1.14 1.73
C LYS A 139 -12.26 0.54 2.71
N ILE A 140 -11.19 0.02 2.13
CA ILE A 140 -10.00 -0.42 2.85
C ILE A 140 -9.01 0.74 2.98
N ILE A 141 -8.86 1.55 1.93
CA ILE A 141 -7.93 2.67 1.91
C ILE A 141 -8.69 3.96 2.18
N ASN A 142 -8.49 4.49 3.37
CA ASN A 142 -9.06 5.75 3.82
C ASN A 142 -7.98 6.82 3.92
N GLY A 143 -8.25 7.99 3.37
CA GLY A 143 -7.34 9.13 3.40
C GLY A 143 -7.68 10.13 2.31
N LYS A 144 -7.36 11.40 2.54
CA LYS A 144 -7.45 12.41 1.48
C LYS A 144 -6.22 12.27 0.58
N VAL A 145 -6.41 12.08 -0.72
CA VAL A 145 -5.29 12.14 -1.66
C VAL A 145 -4.73 13.56 -1.65
N VAL A 146 -3.42 13.69 -1.49
CA VAL A 146 -2.71 14.98 -1.54
C VAL A 146 -1.67 15.05 -2.65
N ARG A 147 -1.20 13.88 -3.13
CA ARG A 147 -0.45 13.74 -4.37
C ARG A 147 -0.82 12.47 -5.10
N LEU A 148 -1.03 12.57 -6.40
CA LEU A 148 -1.24 11.43 -7.28
C LEU A 148 -0.08 11.37 -8.29
N TYR A 149 0.84 10.42 -8.08
CA TYR A 149 1.99 10.22 -8.97
C TYR A 149 1.63 9.39 -10.20
N CYS A 150 0.81 8.36 -10.00
CA CYS A 150 0.25 7.56 -11.09
C CYS A 150 -1.00 6.82 -10.60
N LYS A 151 -1.69 6.08 -11.49
CA LYS A 151 -2.90 5.32 -11.14
C LYS A 151 -2.71 4.28 -10.02
N ASN A 152 -1.48 3.92 -9.70
CA ASN A 152 -1.15 2.92 -8.70
C ASN A 152 -0.39 3.46 -7.49
N THR A 153 -0.04 4.74 -7.44
CA THR A 153 0.78 5.28 -6.35
C THR A 153 0.28 6.67 -5.99
N ALA A 154 -0.16 6.82 -4.74
CA ALA A 154 -0.74 8.05 -4.23
C ALA A 154 -0.26 8.30 -2.80
N LEU A 155 -0.09 9.57 -2.48
CA LEU A 155 0.17 10.06 -1.13
C LEU A 155 -1.13 10.50 -0.49
N PHE A 156 -1.34 10.07 0.74
CA PHE A 156 -2.55 10.32 1.51
C PHE A 156 -2.24 11.17 2.72
N GLU A 157 -3.11 12.13 3.01
CA GLU A 157 -3.23 12.77 4.31
C GLU A 157 -4.17 11.93 5.17
N LYS A 158 -3.64 11.34 6.25
CA LYS A 158 -4.42 10.63 7.25
C LYS A 158 -5.16 11.67 8.09
N HIS A 159 -6.49 11.61 8.10
CA HIS A 159 -7.28 12.43 9.03
C HIS A 159 -6.95 11.99 10.46
N ASN A 160 -6.60 12.95 11.32
CA ASN A 160 -6.44 12.69 12.74
C ASN A 160 -7.83 12.37 13.32
N PRO A 161 -8.05 11.16 13.87
CA PRO A 161 -9.37 10.73 14.34
C PRO A 161 -9.80 11.40 15.65
N ASP A 162 -8.90 12.07 16.36
CA ASP A 162 -9.23 12.74 17.62
C ASP A 162 -9.50 14.25 17.41
N PRO A 163 -10.77 14.70 17.45
CA PRO A 163 -11.11 16.12 17.35
C PRO A 163 -10.62 16.97 18.52
N ASN A 164 -10.17 16.35 19.62
CA ASN A 164 -9.64 17.03 20.81
C ASN A 164 -8.10 17.08 20.85
N TYR A 165 -7.40 16.40 19.93
CA TYR A 165 -5.94 16.36 19.91
C TYR A 165 -5.36 17.54 19.14
N LYS A 166 -4.53 18.34 19.81
CA LYS A 166 -3.54 19.21 19.17
C LYS A 166 -2.18 18.49 19.26
N PRO A 167 -1.43 18.40 18.16
CA PRO A 167 -1.27 19.50 17.22
C PRO A 167 -2.05 19.33 15.91
N LEU A 168 -2.19 20.45 15.19
CA LEU A 168 -2.73 20.59 13.85
C LEU A 168 -1.89 19.87 12.76
N THR A 169 -0.96 18.98 13.12
CA THR A 169 0.02 18.41 12.19
C THR A 169 -0.63 17.33 11.34
N LYS A 170 -0.57 17.55 10.02
CA LYS A 170 -1.03 16.59 9.01
C LYS A 170 -0.07 15.40 8.99
N VAL A 171 -0.61 14.20 8.95
CA VAL A 171 0.15 12.95 8.84
C VAL A 171 0.04 12.44 7.42
N TYR A 172 1.17 12.14 6.79
CA TYR A 172 1.20 11.71 5.40
C TYR A 172 1.70 10.27 5.28
N THR A 173 1.00 9.46 4.50
CA THR A 173 1.31 8.04 4.30
C THR A 173 1.18 7.68 2.82
N LEU A 174 2.14 6.91 2.30
CA LEU A 174 2.15 6.51 0.89
C LEU A 174 1.45 5.16 0.70
N GLY A 175 0.53 5.08 -0.26
CA GLY A 175 -0.03 3.82 -0.73
C GLY A 175 0.47 3.49 -2.14
N SER A 176 0.65 2.21 -2.44
CA SER A 176 0.98 1.79 -3.80
C SER A 176 0.48 0.39 -4.13
N ARG A 177 -0.03 0.20 -5.35
CA ARG A 177 -0.29 -1.13 -5.94
C ARG A 177 0.82 -1.50 -6.91
N ILE A 178 1.41 -2.68 -6.75
CA ILE A 178 2.59 -3.13 -7.49
C ILE A 178 2.29 -4.50 -8.10
N TYR A 179 2.40 -4.57 -9.43
CA TYR A 179 2.19 -5.81 -10.18
C TYR A 179 3.47 -6.63 -10.27
N LEU A 180 3.34 -7.93 -10.01
CA LEU A 180 4.35 -8.96 -10.25
C LEU A 180 3.74 -10.03 -11.17
N ARG A 181 4.56 -10.96 -11.65
CA ARG A 181 4.14 -11.95 -12.66
C ARG A 181 2.89 -12.75 -12.28
N GLU A 182 2.80 -13.19 -11.03
CA GLU A 182 1.75 -14.10 -10.53
C GLU A 182 1.00 -13.53 -9.31
N MET A 183 1.32 -12.29 -8.93
CA MET A 183 0.77 -11.68 -7.73
C MET A 183 0.74 -10.16 -7.83
N THR A 184 -0.10 -9.55 -7.01
CA THR A 184 -0.19 -8.10 -6.83
C THR A 184 0.04 -7.81 -5.37
N VAL A 185 0.91 -6.86 -5.08
CA VAL A 185 1.14 -6.37 -3.72
C VAL A 185 0.53 -4.98 -3.61
N ILE A 186 -0.31 -4.77 -2.62
CA ILE A 186 -0.82 -3.44 -2.28
C ILE A 186 -0.13 -3.03 -0.98
N VAL A 187 0.73 -2.02 -1.05
CA VAL A 187 1.25 -1.32 0.12
C VAL A 187 0.18 -0.35 0.58
N CYS A 188 -0.40 -0.59 1.76
CA CYS A 188 -1.41 0.28 2.32
C CYS A 188 -0.75 1.51 2.97
N PRO A 189 -1.43 2.67 2.96
CA PRO A 189 -0.90 3.93 3.49
C PRO A 189 -0.90 3.95 5.02
N SER A 190 0.01 3.19 5.61
CA SER A 190 0.14 2.96 7.05
C SER A 190 1.43 3.54 7.65
N ARG A 191 2.48 3.60 6.82
CA ARG A 191 3.80 4.05 7.22
C ARG A 191 3.91 5.56 7.07
N THR A 192 4.17 6.25 8.18
CA THR A 192 4.18 7.72 8.24
C THR A 192 5.46 8.28 7.65
N LEU A 193 5.32 9.27 6.76
CA LEU A 193 6.46 10.05 6.31
C LEU A 193 6.93 10.98 7.44
N ASN A 194 8.24 11.00 7.68
CA ASN A 194 8.86 12.00 8.53
C ASN A 194 8.86 13.38 7.84
N TYR A 195 7.70 14.05 7.86
CA TYR A 195 7.47 15.38 7.31
C TYR A 195 6.39 16.09 8.13
N ASP A 196 6.68 17.31 8.60
CA ASP A 196 5.82 18.09 9.49
C ASP A 196 5.18 19.33 8.81
N GLY A 197 5.48 19.55 7.52
CA GLY A 197 4.95 20.66 6.74
C GLY A 197 3.60 20.39 6.08
N GLU A 198 3.07 21.38 5.37
CA GLU A 198 1.88 21.20 4.54
C GLU A 198 2.27 20.89 3.09
N ILE A 199 1.72 19.79 2.56
CA ILE A 199 1.94 19.42 1.17
C ILE A 199 1.03 20.23 0.24
N ASN A 200 1.66 20.94 -0.69
CA ASN A 200 1.03 21.61 -1.82
C ASN A 200 1.90 21.42 -3.07
N GLN A 201 1.46 21.86 -4.24
CA GLN A 201 2.17 21.66 -5.51
C GLN A 201 3.57 22.31 -5.60
N LYS A 202 3.95 23.21 -4.68
CA LYS A 202 5.26 23.88 -4.70
C LYS A 202 6.34 23.18 -3.88
N ILE A 203 5.95 22.22 -3.04
CA ILE A 203 6.90 21.47 -2.21
C ILE A 203 7.46 20.32 -3.03
N GLU A 204 8.75 20.03 -2.91
CA GLU A 204 9.34 18.81 -3.47
C GLU A 204 9.54 17.81 -2.32
N LEU A 205 9.13 16.56 -2.52
CA LEU A 205 9.18 15.49 -1.53
C LEU A 205 10.21 14.41 -1.87
N LYS A 206 10.97 14.58 -2.96
CA LYS A 206 12.03 13.64 -3.34
C LYS A 206 12.98 13.35 -2.17
N GLU A 207 13.56 14.41 -1.58
CA GLU A 207 14.46 14.29 -0.43
C GLU A 207 13.74 13.74 0.80
N VAL A 208 12.44 14.02 0.97
CA VAL A 208 11.64 13.45 2.05
C VAL A 208 11.60 11.93 1.92
N TYR A 209 11.34 11.38 0.74
CA TYR A 209 11.36 9.94 0.50
C TYR A 209 12.75 9.32 0.68
N GLU A 210 13.79 9.96 0.13
CA GLU A 210 15.17 9.45 0.20
C GLU A 210 15.73 9.43 1.64
N ASN A 211 15.26 10.33 2.50
CA ASN A 211 15.66 10.42 3.90
C ASN A 211 14.79 9.56 4.85
N GLN A 212 13.77 8.86 4.34
CA GLN A 212 13.02 7.93 5.18
C GLN A 212 13.92 6.78 5.64
N LYS A 213 13.60 6.23 6.81
CA LYS A 213 14.31 5.08 7.35
C LYS A 213 14.26 3.91 6.35
N SER A 214 15.42 3.37 5.98
CA SER A 214 15.47 2.21 5.08
C SER A 214 15.01 0.94 5.79
N ILE A 215 14.41 0.01 5.04
CA ILE A 215 14.11 -1.33 5.55
C ILE A 215 15.36 -2.22 5.37
N GLU A 216 15.85 -2.81 6.45
CA GLU A 216 17.00 -3.70 6.40
C GLU A 216 16.68 -4.98 5.59
N THR A 217 17.63 -5.40 4.76
CA THR A 217 17.48 -6.57 3.88
C THR A 217 18.50 -7.63 4.22
N GLY A 218 18.25 -8.89 3.83
CA GLY A 218 19.16 -10.01 4.07
C GLY A 218 19.06 -10.62 5.48
N ILE A 219 18.13 -10.14 6.30
CA ILE A 219 17.81 -10.69 7.62
C ILE A 219 16.39 -11.29 7.62
N ASP A 220 16.03 -11.93 8.73
CA ASP A 220 14.69 -12.43 9.00
C ASP A 220 13.63 -11.30 8.86
N PRO A 221 12.46 -11.54 8.23
CA PRO A 221 11.48 -10.49 7.99
C PRO A 221 10.85 -9.93 9.27
N GLU A 222 10.68 -10.73 10.31
CA GLU A 222 10.19 -10.23 11.60
C GLU A 222 11.26 -9.38 12.30
N GLU A 223 12.52 -9.80 12.24
CA GLU A 223 13.65 -8.98 12.70
C GLU A 223 13.71 -7.64 11.95
N ALA A 224 13.59 -7.66 10.62
CA ALA A 224 13.57 -6.46 9.79
C ALA A 224 12.42 -5.51 10.15
N LEU A 225 11.23 -6.06 10.40
CA LEU A 225 10.06 -5.30 10.82
C LEU A 225 10.25 -4.66 12.21
N ASN A 226 10.80 -5.40 13.17
CA ASN A 226 11.09 -4.85 14.50
C ASN A 226 12.17 -3.74 14.43
N LYS A 227 13.20 -3.91 13.59
CA LYS A 227 14.22 -2.88 13.36
C LYS A 227 13.70 -1.67 12.60
N LEU A 228 12.76 -1.86 11.67
CA LEU A 228 12.07 -0.77 10.98
C LEU A 228 11.41 0.16 12.02
N GLY A 229 10.78 -0.40 13.05
CA GLY A 229 10.24 0.38 14.17
C GLY A 229 9.18 1.38 13.72
N ASP A 230 8.32 0.95 12.80
CA ASP A 230 7.28 1.75 12.16
C ASP A 230 6.11 0.82 11.79
N ASN A 231 4.95 1.39 11.48
CA ASN A 231 3.80 0.63 11.00
C ASN A 231 4.07 0.10 9.59
N LEU A 232 3.50 -1.07 9.30
CA LEU A 232 3.52 -1.66 7.96
C LEU A 232 2.24 -2.45 7.73
N SER A 233 1.49 -2.07 6.70
CA SER A 233 0.33 -2.85 6.27
C SER A 233 0.22 -2.96 4.76
N GLY A 234 -0.42 -4.03 4.31
CA GLY A 234 -0.61 -4.27 2.90
C GLY A 234 -1.12 -5.67 2.58
N PHE A 235 -1.46 -5.86 1.31
CA PHE A 235 -1.95 -7.12 0.75
C PHE A 235 -0.89 -7.77 -0.11
N VAL A 236 -0.82 -9.11 -0.05
CA VAL A 236 -0.21 -9.97 -1.05
C VAL A 236 -1.31 -10.83 -1.64
N ILE A 237 -1.67 -10.55 -2.90
CA ILE A 237 -2.77 -11.19 -3.62
C ILE A 237 -2.16 -12.07 -4.69
N ARG A 238 -2.31 -13.39 -4.57
CA ARG A 238 -1.76 -14.37 -5.52
C ARG A 238 -2.88 -15.00 -6.33
N LYS A 239 -2.64 -15.15 -7.64
CA LYS A 239 -3.48 -15.99 -8.48
C LYS A 239 -3.02 -17.44 -8.30
N GLY A 240 -3.82 -18.26 -7.63
CA GLY A 240 -3.49 -19.66 -7.40
C GLY A 240 -3.72 -20.53 -8.62
N ASP A 241 -2.97 -21.63 -8.71
CA ASP A 241 -3.16 -22.69 -9.73
C ASP A 241 -4.35 -23.61 -9.40
N ASP A 242 -4.92 -23.47 -8.21
CA ASP A 242 -6.05 -24.22 -7.66
C ASP A 242 -7.42 -23.57 -7.97
N ASP A 243 -7.45 -22.67 -8.96
CA ASP A 243 -8.61 -21.83 -9.29
C ASP A 243 -9.12 -20.98 -8.13
N GLN A 244 -8.21 -20.51 -7.27
CA GLN A 244 -8.51 -19.59 -6.17
C GLN A 244 -7.69 -18.31 -6.31
N VAL A 245 -8.17 -17.24 -5.67
CA VAL A 245 -7.36 -16.07 -5.36
C VAL A 245 -6.97 -16.16 -3.88
N HIS A 246 -5.67 -16.28 -3.61
CA HIS A 246 -5.14 -16.31 -2.25
C HIS A 246 -4.82 -14.89 -1.80
N VAL A 247 -5.38 -14.48 -0.67
CA VAL A 247 -5.15 -13.14 -0.11
C VAL A 247 -4.54 -13.27 1.27
N THR A 248 -3.37 -12.63 1.43
CA THR A 248 -2.77 -12.38 2.73
C THR A 248 -2.75 -10.88 2.97
N TYR A 249 -3.41 -10.43 4.03
CA TYR A 249 -3.32 -9.05 4.50
C TYR A 249 -2.49 -9.02 5.79
N ILE A 250 -1.47 -8.16 5.81
CA ILE A 250 -0.61 -7.95 6.97
C ILE A 250 -0.86 -6.54 7.49
N ASN A 251 -0.94 -6.39 8.81
CA ASN A 251 -1.02 -5.11 9.50
C ASN A 251 -0.25 -5.18 10.82
N ALA A 252 0.99 -4.70 10.75
CA ALA A 252 1.92 -4.57 11.85
C ALA A 252 1.86 -3.16 12.44
N ILE A 253 1.64 -3.10 13.75
CA ILE A 253 1.51 -1.85 14.50
C ILE A 253 2.70 -1.73 15.44
N TYR A 254 3.45 -0.64 15.32
CA TYR A 254 4.56 -0.33 16.20
C TYR A 254 4.08 0.47 17.42
N ASP A 255 4.44 -0.01 18.61
CA ASP A 255 4.18 0.68 19.88
C ASP A 255 5.27 1.72 20.13
N THR A 256 4.94 2.98 19.87
CA THR A 256 5.80 4.15 20.14
C THR A 256 5.80 4.56 21.61
N GLY A 257 5.10 3.81 22.49
CA GLY A 257 4.85 4.19 23.89
C GLY A 257 3.60 5.05 24.08
N ASN A 258 2.92 5.43 22.99
CA ASN A 258 1.62 6.12 23.03
C ASN A 258 0.48 5.09 23.07
N SER A 259 0.04 4.73 24.28
CA SER A 259 -0.97 3.67 24.49
C SER A 259 -2.32 3.97 23.82
N THR A 260 -2.73 5.24 23.73
CA THR A 260 -3.97 5.64 23.07
C THR A 260 -3.91 5.40 21.57
N GLU A 261 -2.84 5.85 20.92
CA GLU A 261 -2.62 5.65 19.48
C GLU A 261 -2.46 4.17 19.16
N PHE A 262 -1.70 3.43 19.97
CA PHE A 262 -1.53 1.99 19.80
C PHE A 262 -2.87 1.25 19.90
N ALA A 263 -3.70 1.56 20.90
CA ALA A 263 -5.03 0.98 21.04
C ALA A 263 -5.97 1.37 19.89
N HIS A 264 -5.89 2.61 19.41
CA HIS A 264 -6.64 3.07 18.25
C HIS A 264 -6.24 2.31 16.98
N ASN A 265 -4.95 2.20 16.68
CA ASN A 265 -4.46 1.45 15.52
C ASN A 265 -4.89 -0.03 15.56
N LYS A 266 -4.96 -0.65 16.74
CA LYS A 266 -5.49 -2.03 16.88
C LYS A 266 -6.97 -2.11 16.52
N ARG A 267 -7.79 -1.14 16.96
CA ARG A 267 -9.21 -1.05 16.56
C ARG A 267 -9.36 -0.84 15.06
N GLU A 268 -8.56 0.04 14.46
CA GLU A 268 -8.57 0.26 13.00
C GLU A 268 -8.19 -1.01 12.23
N ARG A 269 -7.26 -1.81 12.75
CA ARG A 269 -6.93 -3.11 12.16
C ARG A 269 -8.10 -4.09 12.21
N ASP A 270 -8.81 -4.16 13.33
CA ASP A 270 -9.98 -5.03 13.48
C ASP A 270 -11.13 -4.60 12.55
N LEU A 271 -11.35 -3.29 12.38
CA LEU A 271 -12.25 -2.72 11.38
C LEU A 271 -11.80 -3.06 9.96
N ALA A 272 -10.50 -2.92 9.66
CA ALA A 272 -9.95 -3.28 8.35
C ALA A 272 -10.20 -4.75 8.02
N TYR A 273 -10.01 -5.68 8.97
CA TYR A 273 -10.34 -7.09 8.76
C TYR A 273 -11.82 -7.30 8.41
N THR A 274 -12.71 -6.61 9.11
CA THR A 274 -14.15 -6.68 8.84
C THR A 274 -14.47 -6.18 7.43
N ASN A 275 -13.95 -5.01 7.04
CA ASN A 275 -14.17 -4.42 5.72
C ASN A 275 -13.59 -5.29 4.59
N ILE A 276 -12.39 -5.85 4.79
CA ILE A 276 -11.75 -6.75 3.82
C ILE A 276 -12.63 -7.97 3.55
N LEU A 277 -13.14 -8.60 4.61
CA LEU A 277 -13.96 -9.80 4.50
C LEU A 277 -15.35 -9.50 3.93
N ASN A 278 -15.96 -8.38 4.30
CA ASN A 278 -17.23 -7.95 3.71
C ASN A 278 -17.07 -7.69 2.20
N LEU A 279 -16.00 -7.01 1.80
CA LEU A 279 -15.71 -6.77 0.39
C LEU A 279 -15.42 -8.08 -0.37
N ALA A 280 -14.75 -9.05 0.27
CA ALA A 280 -14.58 -10.38 -0.28
C ALA A 280 -15.95 -11.08 -0.51
N GLN A 281 -16.90 -10.93 0.41
CA GLN A 281 -18.26 -11.47 0.26
C GLN A 281 -19.03 -10.78 -0.87
N HIS A 282 -18.90 -9.45 -1.01
CA HIS A 282 -19.53 -8.73 -2.11
C HIS A 282 -19.01 -9.18 -3.49
N ILE A 283 -17.70 -9.39 -3.61
CA ILE A 283 -17.07 -9.97 -4.81
C ILE A 283 -17.63 -11.37 -5.14
N LEU A 284 -18.14 -12.10 -4.15
CA LEU A 284 -18.79 -13.40 -4.35
C LEU A 284 -20.28 -13.28 -4.68
N SER A 285 -20.96 -12.22 -4.23
CA SER A 285 -22.40 -12.03 -4.43
C SER A 285 -22.78 -11.31 -5.73
N ASP A 286 -21.85 -10.58 -6.35
CA ASP A 286 -22.07 -9.86 -7.63
C ASP A 286 -22.07 -10.81 -8.87
N GLU A 287 -22.47 -12.08 -8.68
CA GLU A 287 -22.75 -13.10 -9.72
C GLU A 287 -24.27 -13.20 -10.00
#